data_AF-A0A059ZW16-F1
#
_entry.id   AF-A0A059ZW16-F1
#
_cell.length_a   1.000
_cell.length_b   1.000
_cell.length_c   1.000
_cell.angle_alpha   90.00
_cell.angle_beta   90.00
_cell.angle_gamma   90.00
#
_symmetry.space_group_name_H-M   'P 1'
#
loop_
_entity.id
_entity.type
_entity.pdbx_description
1 polymer ?
#
loop_
_entity_poly.entity_id
_entity_poly.type
_entity_poly.pdbx_seq_one_letter_code
_entity_poly.pdbx_strand_id
1 'polypeptide(L)'
;MLTQDNLADLLNALGFEKKGAIHRKLFGSAVLEVNFAKKEIHYPEAAGLIINERQTCNFDANENFVVLECVHRLLEKGYKPEHIELEPKWKLGRGASGGCADILVKDNEARPLLIIECKTVGTEFKRTWNKTLQDGDQLFSYAQQISETRFLCLYTSDLDAGTVNYTSHIIAHRDNDKYLADNPLFKSFKSATDVKDRHAVWRDTCKLDYTTKGIFEENIQPYHIGKDKYSVADLHAISASDQQKKYHEFATILRQDNVSGRENAFDKLVNLFLCKLVDEIENPSDLKFYHDAA
;
A
#
# COMPACT_ATOMS: atom_id res chain seq x y z
N MET A 1 -6.24 6.92 15.47
CA MET A 1 -4.85 7.07 14.99
C MET A 1 -3.96 6.34 15.98
N LEU A 2 -2.97 5.58 15.52
CA LEU A 2 -2.01 4.94 16.41
C LEU A 2 -1.16 5.99 17.13
N THR A 3 -1.04 5.83 18.45
CA THR A 3 -0.24 6.67 19.35
C THR A 3 0.38 5.80 20.44
N GLN A 4 1.24 6.38 21.28
CA GLN A 4 1.76 5.66 22.46
C GLN A 4 0.62 5.17 23.38
N ASP A 5 -0.50 5.90 23.45
CA ASP A 5 -1.61 5.61 24.35
C ASP A 5 -2.36 4.32 23.97
N ASN A 6 -2.49 4.02 22.67
CA ASN A 6 -3.19 2.82 22.19
C ASN A 6 -2.25 1.73 21.66
N LEU A 7 -0.93 1.91 21.75
CA LEU A 7 0.06 0.92 21.29
C LEU A 7 -0.08 -0.42 22.02
N ALA A 8 -0.37 -0.40 23.32
CA ALA A 8 -0.56 -1.65 24.07
C ALA A 8 -1.79 -2.42 23.59
N ASP A 9 -2.87 -1.71 23.27
CA ASP A 9 -4.10 -2.30 22.73
C ASP A 9 -3.89 -2.84 21.31
N LEU A 10 -3.12 -2.12 20.48
CA LEU A 10 -2.69 -2.58 19.16
C LEU A 10 -1.95 -3.91 19.29
N LEU A 11 -0.93 -3.98 20.15
CA LEU A 11 -0.12 -5.19 20.34
C LEU A 11 -0.96 -6.37 20.83
N ASN A 12 -1.93 -6.13 21.71
CA ASN A 12 -2.87 -7.15 22.14
C ASN A 12 -3.74 -7.65 20.97
N ALA A 13 -4.30 -6.73 20.16
CA ALA A 13 -5.11 -7.07 18.99
C ALA A 13 -4.30 -7.83 17.92
N LEU A 14 -3.01 -7.53 17.79
CA LEU A 14 -2.07 -8.22 16.90
C LEU A 14 -1.57 -9.57 17.46
N GLY A 15 -1.98 -9.97 18.66
CA GLY A 15 -1.64 -11.25 19.28
C GLY A 15 -0.23 -11.32 19.85
N PHE A 16 0.33 -10.20 20.35
CA PHE A 16 1.59 -10.21 21.08
C PHE A 16 1.39 -10.72 22.51
N GLU A 17 2.33 -11.52 22.99
CA GLU A 17 2.40 -11.97 24.37
C GLU A 17 3.11 -10.92 25.24
N LYS A 18 2.48 -10.52 26.34
CA LYS A 18 3.04 -9.57 27.30
C LYS A 18 3.78 -10.28 28.43
N LYS A 19 5.03 -9.86 28.68
CA LYS A 19 5.83 -10.25 29.84
C LYS A 19 6.49 -9.02 30.48
N GLY A 20 5.89 -8.52 31.56
CA GLY A 20 6.33 -7.28 32.19
C GLY A 20 6.13 -6.08 31.26
N ALA A 21 7.22 -5.36 30.97
CA ALA A 21 7.22 -4.21 30.06
C ALA A 21 7.48 -4.57 28.58
N ILE A 22 7.61 -5.86 28.28
CA ILE A 22 7.97 -6.35 26.95
C ILE A 22 6.77 -7.07 26.35
N HIS A 23 6.45 -6.75 25.09
CA HIS A 23 5.48 -7.47 24.25
C HIS A 23 6.25 -8.18 23.14
N ARG A 24 5.97 -9.46 22.87
CA ARG A 24 6.66 -10.25 21.84
C ARG A 24 5.68 -11.04 20.98
N LYS A 25 5.96 -11.18 19.69
CA LYS A 25 5.29 -12.15 18.81
C LYS A 25 6.34 -12.91 18.00
N LEU A 26 6.14 -14.22 17.85
CA LEU A 26 7.02 -15.09 17.08
C LEU A 26 6.44 -15.35 15.68
N PHE A 27 7.33 -15.38 14.69
CA PHE A 27 7.05 -15.77 13.32
C PHE A 27 8.08 -16.83 12.91
N GLY A 28 7.81 -18.10 13.22
CA GLY A 28 8.83 -19.14 13.18
C GLY A 28 9.95 -18.85 14.17
N SER A 29 11.19 -18.70 13.69
CA SER A 29 12.35 -18.31 14.50
C SER A 29 12.53 -16.79 14.65
N ALA A 30 11.78 -15.98 13.91
CA ALA A 30 11.86 -14.52 13.97
C ALA A 30 11.05 -13.99 15.18
N VAL A 31 11.60 -13.01 15.89
CA VAL A 31 10.97 -12.41 17.06
C VAL A 31 10.81 -10.92 16.84
N LEU A 32 9.56 -10.45 16.83
CA LEU A 32 9.22 -9.03 16.85
C LEU A 32 8.88 -8.63 18.28
N GLU A 33 9.56 -7.62 18.81
CA GLU A 33 9.45 -7.21 20.20
C GLU A 33 9.23 -5.70 20.34
N VAL A 34 8.40 -5.32 21.32
CA VAL A 34 8.22 -3.93 21.74
C VAL A 34 8.51 -3.81 23.24
N ASN A 35 9.43 -2.92 23.59
CA ASN A 35 9.85 -2.68 24.97
C ASN A 35 9.36 -1.31 25.45
N PHE A 36 8.31 -1.28 26.28
CA PHE A 36 7.72 -0.05 26.80
C PHE A 36 8.61 0.66 27.83
N ALA A 37 9.47 -0.07 28.55
CA ALA A 37 10.37 0.55 29.53
C ALA A 37 11.48 1.37 28.84
N LYS A 38 11.97 0.89 27.70
CA LYS A 38 12.99 1.57 26.90
C LYS A 38 12.42 2.43 25.78
N LYS A 39 11.12 2.28 25.46
CA LYS A 39 10.45 2.89 24.30
C LYS A 39 11.12 2.49 22.98
N GLU A 40 11.46 1.21 22.86
CA GLU A 40 12.16 0.63 21.72
C GLU A 40 11.31 -0.42 21.01
N ILE A 41 11.49 -0.52 19.70
CA ILE A 41 10.93 -1.56 18.83
C ILE A 41 12.10 -2.37 18.29
N HIS A 42 12.10 -3.67 18.57
CA HIS A 42 13.12 -4.60 18.13
C HIS A 42 12.55 -5.49 17.03
N TYR A 43 12.94 -5.19 15.79
CA TYR A 43 12.60 -6.03 14.64
C TYR A 43 13.52 -7.27 14.56
N PRO A 44 13.15 -8.33 13.82
CA PRO A 44 13.90 -9.59 13.74
C PRO A 44 15.29 -9.52 13.02
N GLU A 45 16.22 -8.66 13.45
CA GLU A 45 17.59 -8.56 12.86
C GLU A 45 18.33 -9.91 12.90
N ALA A 46 18.17 -10.67 13.99
CA ALA A 46 18.77 -12.00 14.14
C ALA A 46 18.23 -13.04 13.14
N ALA A 47 17.06 -12.78 12.54
CA ALA A 47 16.48 -13.60 11.48
C ALA A 47 16.73 -13.02 10.07
N GLY A 48 17.56 -11.98 9.96
CA GLY A 48 18.02 -11.43 8.68
C GLY A 48 17.37 -10.11 8.26
N LEU A 49 16.37 -9.59 8.99
CA LEU A 49 15.79 -8.27 8.68
C LEU A 49 16.86 -7.19 8.80
N ILE A 50 17.01 -6.37 7.76
CA ILE A 50 18.05 -5.35 7.68
C ILE A 50 17.49 -4.03 8.19
N ILE A 51 18.22 -3.37 9.09
CA ILE A 51 17.88 -2.03 9.61
C ILE A 51 19.03 -1.09 9.30
N ASN A 52 18.82 -0.12 8.41
CA ASN A 52 19.87 0.81 7.98
C ASN A 52 19.99 2.05 8.87
N GLU A 53 18.86 2.47 9.43
CA GLU A 53 18.71 3.53 10.42
C GLU A 53 17.72 3.08 11.48
N ARG A 54 17.74 3.72 12.65
CA ARG A 54 16.87 3.32 13.77
C ARG A 54 15.78 4.35 14.06
N GLN A 55 15.38 5.17 13.08
CA GLN A 55 14.33 6.18 13.28
C GLN A 55 12.97 5.52 13.50
N THR A 56 12.74 4.35 12.88
CA THR A 56 11.53 3.52 13.00
C THR A 56 11.55 2.54 14.18
N CYS A 57 12.63 2.54 14.97
CA CYS A 57 12.87 1.58 16.08
C CYS A 57 12.55 2.15 17.48
N ASN A 58 11.84 3.28 17.57
CA ASN A 58 11.57 4.01 18.81
C ASN A 58 10.13 4.56 18.84
N PHE A 59 9.74 5.19 19.94
CA PHE A 59 8.37 5.72 20.13
C PHE A 59 8.27 7.24 19.82
N ASP A 60 9.29 7.85 19.23
CA ASP A 60 9.38 9.31 19.07
C ASP A 60 8.41 9.86 18.03
N ALA A 61 7.94 9.01 17.10
CA ALA A 61 6.93 9.34 16.12
C ALA A 61 5.81 8.30 16.07
N ASN A 62 4.57 8.75 16.01
CA ASN A 62 3.40 7.88 15.85
C ASN A 62 3.45 7.03 14.56
N GLU A 63 4.14 7.55 13.52
CA GLU A 63 4.37 6.84 12.26
C GLU A 63 5.15 5.53 12.46
N ASN A 64 6.05 5.47 13.45
CA ASN A 64 6.80 4.26 13.77
C ASN A 64 5.88 3.10 14.20
N PHE A 65 4.71 3.39 14.76
CA PHE A 65 3.73 2.36 15.11
C PHE A 65 3.00 1.82 13.88
N VAL A 66 2.85 2.64 12.83
CA VAL A 66 2.34 2.22 11.53
C VAL A 66 3.38 1.33 10.82
N VAL A 67 4.68 1.69 10.89
CA VAL A 67 5.78 0.85 10.37
C VAL A 67 5.80 -0.50 11.10
N LEU A 68 5.75 -0.50 12.44
CA LEU A 68 5.68 -1.72 13.25
C LEU A 68 4.53 -2.64 12.83
N GLU A 69 3.34 -2.08 12.67
CA GLU A 69 2.15 -2.84 12.29
C GLU A 69 2.27 -3.35 10.83
N CYS A 70 2.83 -2.56 9.91
CA CYS A 70 3.08 -2.99 8.54
C CYS A 70 4.08 -4.16 8.47
N VAL A 71 5.18 -4.09 9.23
CA VAL A 71 6.19 -5.17 9.33
C VAL A 71 5.58 -6.42 9.95
N HIS A 72 4.79 -6.28 11.02
CA HIS A 72 4.04 -7.41 11.59
C HIS A 72 3.17 -8.08 10.52
N ARG A 73 2.42 -7.30 9.74
CA ARG A 73 1.53 -7.82 8.70
C ARG A 73 2.29 -8.52 7.57
N LEU A 74 3.46 -8.01 7.17
CA LEU A 74 4.36 -8.67 6.23
C LEU A 74 4.83 -10.03 6.77
N LEU A 75 5.29 -10.08 8.02
CA LEU A 75 5.75 -11.31 8.66
C LEU A 75 4.62 -12.33 8.82
N GLU A 76 3.42 -11.88 9.23
CA GLU A 76 2.23 -12.72 9.34
C GLU A 76 1.78 -13.29 8.00
N LYS A 77 1.96 -12.52 6.92
CA LYS A 77 1.67 -12.95 5.56
C LYS A 77 2.66 -14.00 5.02
N GLY A 78 3.81 -14.15 5.68
CA GLY A 78 4.85 -15.10 5.29
C GLY A 78 5.99 -14.49 4.47
N TYR A 79 6.13 -13.16 4.47
CA TYR A 79 7.37 -12.54 3.98
C TYR A 79 8.50 -12.86 4.97
N LYS A 80 9.60 -13.39 4.45
CA LYS A 80 10.79 -13.72 5.23
C LYS A 80 11.49 -12.47 5.75
N PRO A 81 11.95 -12.45 7.01
CA PRO A 81 12.66 -11.31 7.58
C PRO A 81 13.87 -10.89 6.72
N GLU A 82 14.65 -11.83 6.19
CA GLU A 82 15.81 -11.54 5.33
C GLU A 82 15.48 -10.82 4.01
N HIS A 83 14.21 -10.75 3.62
CA HIS A 83 13.74 -10.02 2.46
C HIS A 83 13.21 -8.62 2.80
N ILE A 84 13.17 -8.25 4.09
CA ILE A 84 12.66 -6.95 4.57
C ILE A 84 13.86 -6.09 4.99
N GLU A 85 13.86 -4.86 4.49
CA GLU A 85 14.86 -3.85 4.80
C GLU A 85 14.16 -2.56 5.24
N LEU A 86 14.48 -2.10 6.45
CA LEU A 86 13.98 -0.84 7.00
C LEU A 86 14.95 0.29 6.71
N GLU A 87 14.36 1.45 6.41
CA GLU A 87 15.07 2.69 6.18
C GLU A 87 16.21 2.58 5.12
N PRO A 88 16.01 1.86 3.98
CA PRO A 88 17.03 1.70 2.95
C PRO A 88 17.62 3.04 2.52
N LYS A 89 18.97 3.10 2.49
CA LYS A 89 19.70 4.29 2.07
C LYS A 89 20.15 4.19 0.64
N TRP A 90 19.92 5.27 -0.10
CA TRP A 90 20.51 5.47 -1.42
C TRP A 90 21.51 6.63 -1.38
N LYS A 91 22.74 6.35 -1.81
CA LYS A 91 23.75 7.39 -1.98
C LYS A 91 23.43 8.17 -3.26
N LEU A 92 22.80 9.33 -3.14
CA LEU A 92 22.87 10.33 -4.20
C LEU A 92 24.31 10.88 -4.29
N GLY A 93 24.80 11.08 -5.50
CA GLY A 93 26.05 11.80 -5.72
C GLY A 93 25.98 13.24 -5.18
N ARG A 94 27.07 13.69 -4.55
CA ARG A 94 27.30 15.03 -3.94
C ARG A 94 26.15 15.57 -3.06
N GLY A 95 25.99 14.97 -1.88
CA GLY A 95 25.67 15.73 -0.66
C GLY A 95 24.20 15.93 -0.27
N ALA A 96 23.23 15.49 -1.07
CA ALA A 96 21.82 15.43 -0.65
C ALA A 96 21.42 13.98 -0.31
N SER A 97 20.61 13.76 0.72
CA SER A 97 20.02 12.44 0.99
C SER A 97 18.94 12.16 -0.06
N GLY A 98 18.98 10.97 -0.68
CA GLY A 98 18.03 10.53 -1.72
C GLY A 98 16.64 10.14 -1.26
N GLY A 99 16.21 10.68 -0.12
CA GLY A 99 15.09 10.15 0.64
C GLY A 99 15.44 8.81 1.30
N CYS A 100 14.58 8.39 2.23
CA CYS A 100 14.67 7.14 2.97
C CYS A 100 13.26 6.57 3.01
N ALA A 101 12.99 5.48 2.31
CA ALA A 101 11.69 4.83 2.41
C ALA A 101 11.59 4.10 3.75
N ASP A 102 10.38 3.88 4.27
CA ASP A 102 10.23 3.15 5.53
C ASP A 102 10.60 1.67 5.37
N ILE A 103 10.10 1.02 4.32
CA ILE A 103 10.26 -0.43 4.10
C ILE A 103 10.56 -0.73 2.62
N LEU A 104 11.60 -1.52 2.37
CA LEU A 104 11.85 -2.21 1.11
C LEU A 104 11.68 -3.72 1.30
N VAL A 105 10.91 -4.35 0.44
CA VAL A 105 10.75 -5.80 0.37
C VAL A 105 11.39 -6.30 -0.92
N LYS A 106 12.20 -7.35 -0.80
CA LYS A 106 12.84 -8.07 -1.92
C LYS A 106 12.09 -9.37 -2.23
N ASP A 107 12.19 -9.86 -3.46
CA ASP A 107 11.69 -11.17 -3.83
C ASP A 107 12.65 -12.30 -3.41
N ASN A 108 12.29 -13.54 -3.72
CA ASN A 108 13.11 -14.73 -3.39
C ASN A 108 14.45 -14.78 -4.15
N GLU A 109 14.62 -13.95 -5.18
CA GLU A 109 15.89 -13.78 -5.91
C GLU A 109 16.66 -12.52 -5.44
N ALA A 110 16.28 -11.97 -4.27
CA ALA A 110 16.85 -10.77 -3.68
C ALA A 110 16.70 -9.49 -4.53
N ARG A 111 15.78 -9.47 -5.50
CA ARG A 111 15.50 -8.29 -6.32
C ARG A 111 14.47 -7.40 -5.63
N PRO A 112 14.56 -6.06 -5.75
CA PRO A 112 13.56 -5.13 -5.23
C PRO A 112 12.16 -5.45 -5.76
N LEU A 113 11.22 -5.72 -4.87
CA LEU A 113 9.85 -6.07 -5.22
C LEU A 113 8.89 -4.92 -4.91
N LEU A 114 8.90 -4.45 -3.66
CA LEU A 114 7.91 -3.51 -3.13
C LEU A 114 8.60 -2.49 -2.23
N ILE A 115 8.30 -1.20 -2.46
CA ILE A 115 8.62 -0.12 -1.52
C ILE A 115 7.34 0.30 -0.82
N ILE A 116 7.37 0.43 0.50
CA ILE A 116 6.25 0.90 1.32
C ILE A 116 6.66 2.18 2.04
N GLU A 117 5.85 3.22 1.89
CA GLU A 117 5.89 4.44 2.69
C GLU A 117 4.69 4.41 3.65
N CYS A 118 4.95 4.44 4.95
CA CYS A 118 3.95 4.47 6.00
C CYS A 118 3.60 5.91 6.35
N LYS A 119 2.30 6.18 6.57
CA LYS A 119 1.82 7.47 7.08
C LYS A 119 0.77 7.25 8.15
N THR A 120 0.70 8.17 9.11
CA THR A 120 -0.42 8.20 10.07
C THR A 120 -1.76 8.45 9.34
N VAL A 121 -2.82 7.81 9.84
CA VAL A 121 -4.16 7.91 9.24
C VAL A 121 -4.69 9.34 9.28
N GLY A 122 -5.48 9.72 8.27
CA GLY A 122 -6.12 11.03 8.22
C GLY A 122 -5.36 12.02 7.36
N THR A 123 -4.93 13.15 7.94
CA THR A 123 -4.40 14.30 7.18
C THR A 123 -3.08 13.97 6.49
N GLU A 124 -2.15 13.30 7.18
CA GLU A 124 -0.82 12.96 6.64
C GLU A 124 -0.95 12.02 5.44
N PHE A 125 -1.65 10.89 5.60
CA PHE A 125 -1.93 9.96 4.50
C PHE A 125 -2.61 10.64 3.30
N LYS A 126 -3.66 11.43 3.52
CA LYS A 126 -4.36 12.15 2.44
C LYS A 126 -3.46 13.16 1.73
N ARG A 127 -2.64 13.89 2.48
CA ARG A 127 -1.72 14.89 1.92
C ARG A 127 -0.65 14.23 1.06
N THR A 128 -0.01 13.17 1.56
CA THR A 128 1.00 12.41 0.82
C THR A 128 0.40 11.74 -0.42
N TRP A 129 -0.81 11.20 -0.32
CA TRP A 129 -1.48 10.65 -1.50
C TRP A 129 -1.80 11.72 -2.56
N ASN A 130 -2.31 12.87 -2.16
CA ASN A 130 -2.59 13.97 -3.08
C ASN A 130 -1.31 14.47 -3.78
N LYS A 131 -0.19 14.55 -3.06
CA LYS A 131 1.11 14.87 -3.67
C LYS A 131 1.58 13.78 -4.63
N THR A 132 1.45 12.51 -4.23
CA THR A 132 1.77 11.37 -5.11
C THR A 132 1.00 11.46 -6.43
N LEU A 133 -0.31 11.73 -6.38
CA LEU A 133 -1.12 11.95 -7.58
C LEU A 133 -0.65 13.15 -8.41
N GLN A 134 -0.23 14.24 -7.75
CA GLN A 134 0.18 15.48 -8.39
C GLN A 134 1.52 15.38 -9.11
N ASP A 135 2.55 14.83 -8.47
CA ASP A 135 3.93 14.83 -8.97
C ASP A 135 4.76 13.59 -8.62
N GLY A 136 4.16 12.59 -7.98
CA GLY A 136 4.81 11.34 -7.59
C GLY A 136 5.45 11.34 -6.19
N ASP A 137 5.67 12.52 -5.60
CA ASP A 137 6.20 12.72 -4.24
C ASP A 137 7.34 11.76 -3.84
N GLN A 138 7.30 11.21 -2.63
CA GLN A 138 8.31 10.29 -2.09
C GLN A 138 8.37 8.96 -2.85
N LEU A 139 7.23 8.35 -3.17
CA LEU A 139 7.18 7.01 -3.76
C LEU A 139 7.94 6.93 -5.10
N PHE A 140 7.72 7.90 -5.99
CA PHE A 140 8.42 7.94 -7.28
C PHE A 140 9.87 8.41 -7.15
N SER A 141 10.18 9.21 -6.12
CA SER A 141 11.57 9.53 -5.78
C SER A 141 12.35 8.28 -5.38
N TYR A 142 11.76 7.38 -4.60
CA TYR A 142 12.38 6.10 -4.24
C TYR A 142 12.45 5.14 -5.43
N ALA A 143 11.39 5.07 -6.24
CA ALA A 143 11.36 4.28 -7.47
C ALA A 143 12.45 4.72 -8.46
N GLN A 144 12.82 6.00 -8.47
CA GLN A 144 13.96 6.48 -9.25
C GLN A 144 15.31 5.97 -8.72
N GLN A 145 15.47 5.80 -7.40
CA GLN A 145 16.69 5.25 -6.81
C GLN A 145 16.82 3.74 -7.04
N ILE A 146 15.69 3.02 -7.04
CA ILE A 146 15.61 1.59 -7.32
C ILE A 146 14.62 1.36 -8.47
N SER A 147 15.08 1.61 -9.69
CA SER A 147 14.27 1.58 -10.91
C SER A 147 13.60 0.23 -11.21
N GLU A 148 14.16 -0.83 -10.65
CA GLU A 148 13.74 -2.22 -10.79
C GLU A 148 12.58 -2.59 -9.84
N THR A 149 12.27 -1.72 -8.87
CA THR A 149 11.14 -1.92 -7.94
C THR A 149 9.85 -2.07 -8.74
N ARG A 150 9.11 -3.15 -8.47
CA ARG A 150 7.93 -3.51 -9.28
C ARG A 150 6.63 -2.92 -8.74
N PHE A 151 6.60 -2.59 -7.45
CA PHE A 151 5.42 -2.07 -6.77
C PHE A 151 5.78 -0.97 -5.76
N LEU A 152 4.93 0.04 -5.66
CA LEU A 152 5.02 1.10 -4.66
C LEU A 152 3.74 1.06 -3.83
N CYS A 153 3.85 1.29 -2.52
CA CYS A 153 2.69 1.27 -1.64
C CYS A 153 2.73 2.46 -0.67
N LEU A 154 1.70 3.29 -0.68
CA LEU A 154 1.42 4.18 0.44
C LEU A 154 0.54 3.41 1.43
N TYR A 155 0.98 3.28 2.67
CA TYR A 155 0.34 2.45 3.69
C TYR A 155 -0.04 3.28 4.91
N THR A 156 -1.20 2.96 5.49
CA THR A 156 -1.61 3.47 6.80
C THR A 156 -2.41 2.43 7.54
N SER A 157 -2.35 2.46 8.87
CA SER A 157 -3.16 1.62 9.73
C SER A 157 -3.59 2.35 10.99
N ASP A 158 -4.65 1.84 11.60
CA ASP A 158 -5.22 2.34 12.83
C ASP A 158 -5.90 1.23 13.62
N LEU A 159 -6.10 1.48 14.91
CA LEU A 159 -6.91 0.65 15.78
C LEU A 159 -8.24 1.36 16.02
N ASP A 160 -9.33 0.80 15.48
CA ASP A 160 -10.68 1.31 15.68
C ASP A 160 -11.53 0.28 16.41
N ALA A 161 -12.10 0.65 17.56
CA ALA A 161 -12.89 -0.22 18.44
C ALA A 161 -12.24 -1.60 18.70
N GLY A 162 -10.91 -1.65 18.85
CA GLY A 162 -10.15 -2.89 19.08
C GLY A 162 -9.87 -3.73 17.83
N THR A 163 -10.31 -3.26 16.65
CA THR A 163 -10.04 -3.90 15.35
C THR A 163 -8.94 -3.14 14.62
N VAL A 164 -7.90 -3.85 14.16
CA VAL A 164 -6.83 -3.26 13.36
C VAL A 164 -7.29 -3.13 11.92
N ASN A 165 -7.38 -1.90 11.43
CA ASN A 165 -7.74 -1.60 10.06
C ASN A 165 -6.53 -0.99 9.34
N TYR A 166 -6.42 -1.24 8.04
CA TYR A 166 -5.39 -0.63 7.21
C TYR A 166 -5.97 -0.11 5.89
N THR A 167 -5.23 0.78 5.25
CA THR A 167 -5.47 1.20 3.89
C THR A 167 -4.13 1.20 3.16
N SER A 168 -4.11 0.60 1.98
CA SER A 168 -2.96 0.61 1.09
C SER A 168 -3.34 1.26 -0.23
N HIS A 169 -2.45 2.02 -0.84
CA HIS A 169 -2.55 2.43 -2.24
C HIS A 169 -1.34 1.86 -2.98
N ILE A 170 -1.59 0.82 -3.76
CA ILE A 170 -0.58 0.00 -4.42
C ILE A 170 -0.52 0.40 -5.89
N ILE A 171 0.64 0.89 -6.32
CA ILE A 171 0.95 1.28 -7.69
C ILE A 171 1.82 0.19 -8.31
N ALA A 172 1.41 -0.34 -9.46
CA ALA A 172 2.26 -1.20 -10.27
C ALA A 172 3.29 -0.35 -11.02
N HIS A 173 4.55 -0.39 -10.57
CA HIS A 173 5.69 0.26 -11.23
C HIS A 173 6.39 -0.75 -12.14
N ARG A 174 5.63 -1.25 -13.13
CA ARG A 174 6.12 -2.21 -14.13
C ARG A 174 5.39 -1.99 -15.45
N ASP A 175 6.11 -2.20 -16.54
CA ASP A 175 5.53 -2.11 -17.87
C ASP A 175 4.64 -3.31 -18.18
N ASN A 176 3.55 -3.05 -18.89
CA ASN A 176 2.77 -4.05 -19.57
C ASN A 176 3.18 -4.07 -21.04
N ASP A 177 4.09 -4.99 -21.39
CA ASP A 177 4.70 -5.04 -22.72
C ASP A 177 3.64 -5.25 -23.84
N LYS A 178 2.52 -5.94 -23.55
CA LYS A 178 1.42 -6.12 -24.50
C LYS A 178 0.66 -4.82 -24.73
N TYR A 179 0.24 -4.15 -23.66
CA TYR A 179 -0.46 -2.87 -23.75
C TYR A 179 0.39 -1.80 -24.47
N LEU A 180 1.69 -1.76 -24.20
CA LEU A 180 2.62 -0.84 -24.86
C LEU A 180 2.82 -1.18 -26.35
N ALA A 181 2.81 -2.47 -26.72
CA ALA A 181 2.87 -2.87 -28.13
C ALA A 181 1.62 -2.43 -28.90
N ASP A 182 0.43 -2.52 -28.28
CA ASP A 182 -0.83 -2.07 -28.86
C ASP A 182 -0.98 -0.53 -28.85
N ASN A 183 -0.21 0.17 -28.00
CA ASN A 183 -0.23 1.63 -27.85
C ASN A 183 1.18 2.26 -27.92
N PRO A 184 1.83 2.26 -29.09
CA PRO A 184 3.25 2.60 -29.23
C PRO A 184 3.60 4.07 -28.94
N LEU A 185 2.60 4.95 -28.80
CA LEU A 185 2.79 6.35 -28.41
C LEU A 185 2.95 6.53 -26.88
N PHE A 186 2.57 5.53 -26.09
CA PHE A 186 2.71 5.59 -24.64
C PHE A 186 4.14 5.30 -24.20
N LYS A 187 4.56 6.02 -23.15
CA LYS A 187 5.90 5.86 -22.55
C LYS A 187 5.91 4.65 -21.61
N SER A 188 7.09 4.07 -21.45
CA SER A 188 7.34 2.93 -20.55
C SER A 188 8.16 3.37 -19.34
N PHE A 189 8.02 2.70 -18.20
CA PHE A 189 8.86 2.92 -17.02
C PHE A 189 10.33 2.62 -17.31
N LYS A 190 10.62 1.63 -18.17
CA LYS A 190 11.98 1.35 -18.67
C LYS A 190 12.62 2.55 -19.38
N SER A 191 11.82 3.39 -20.03
CA SER A 191 12.31 4.59 -20.74
C SER A 191 12.39 5.85 -19.88
N ALA A 192 11.87 5.83 -18.65
CA ALA A 192 11.83 6.99 -17.78
C ALA A 192 13.20 7.26 -17.14
N THR A 193 13.67 8.50 -17.21
CA THR A 193 15.04 8.86 -16.78
C THR A 193 15.08 9.57 -15.43
N ASP A 194 13.98 10.19 -15.01
CA ASP A 194 13.85 10.90 -13.74
C ASP A 194 12.47 10.68 -13.09
N VAL A 195 12.28 11.27 -11.91
CA VAL A 195 11.04 11.19 -11.13
C VAL A 195 9.82 11.72 -11.92
N LYS A 196 9.99 12.83 -12.66
CA LYS A 196 8.90 13.44 -13.43
C LYS A 196 8.50 12.56 -14.60
N ASP A 197 9.46 11.95 -15.29
CA ASP A 197 9.20 10.99 -16.35
C ASP A 197 8.48 9.75 -15.83
N ARG A 198 8.91 9.19 -14.68
CA ARG A 198 8.25 8.02 -14.09
C ARG A 198 6.81 8.34 -13.66
N HIS A 199 6.60 9.48 -13.01
CA HIS A 199 5.25 9.94 -12.69
C HIS A 199 4.42 10.16 -13.96
N ALA A 200 5.02 10.72 -15.02
CA ALA A 200 4.33 10.91 -16.30
C ALA A 200 3.95 9.57 -16.95
N VAL A 201 4.78 8.53 -16.88
CA VAL A 201 4.40 7.18 -17.34
C VAL A 201 3.19 6.69 -16.56
N TRP A 202 3.22 6.78 -15.22
CA TRP A 202 2.08 6.35 -14.41
C TRP A 202 0.81 7.14 -14.71
N ARG A 203 0.92 8.47 -14.86
CA ARG A 203 -0.22 9.35 -15.18
C ARG A 203 -0.77 9.13 -16.58
N ASP A 204 0.10 9.07 -17.59
CA ASP A 204 -0.32 9.13 -18.99
C ASP A 204 -0.53 7.74 -19.58
N THR A 205 0.34 6.77 -19.27
CA THR A 205 0.22 5.38 -19.74
C THR A 205 -0.71 4.58 -18.82
N CYS A 206 -0.47 4.61 -17.52
CA CYS A 206 -1.23 3.82 -16.54
C CYS A 206 -2.46 4.56 -15.98
N LYS A 207 -2.74 5.79 -16.41
CA LYS A 207 -3.93 6.57 -16.01
C LYS A 207 -4.08 6.78 -14.50
N LEU A 208 -2.95 6.94 -13.80
CA LEU A 208 -2.88 7.05 -12.34
C LEU A 208 -3.49 5.82 -11.63
N ASP A 209 -3.46 4.65 -12.27
CA ASP A 209 -4.07 3.44 -11.72
C ASP A 209 -3.37 2.95 -10.45
N TYR A 210 -4.17 2.53 -9.49
CA TYR A 210 -3.72 1.95 -8.23
C TYR A 210 -4.82 1.04 -7.68
N THR A 211 -4.41 0.06 -6.89
CA THR A 211 -5.35 -0.80 -6.16
C THR A 211 -5.19 -0.61 -4.66
N THR A 212 -6.26 -0.90 -3.92
CA THR A 212 -6.23 -0.90 -2.45
C THR A 212 -6.03 -2.27 -1.83
N LYS A 213 -5.99 -3.30 -2.69
CA LYS A 213 -5.85 -4.72 -2.35
C LYS A 213 -4.84 -5.39 -3.28
N GLY A 214 -4.11 -6.37 -2.76
CA GLY A 214 -3.14 -7.13 -3.55
C GLY A 214 -1.85 -7.46 -2.81
N ILE A 215 -1.80 -7.31 -1.48
CA ILE A 215 -0.60 -7.65 -0.68
C ILE A 215 -1.00 -8.52 0.52
N PHE A 216 -1.96 -8.07 1.32
CA PHE A 216 -2.24 -8.63 2.65
C PHE A 216 -3.51 -9.49 2.72
N GLU A 217 -4.37 -9.44 1.69
CA GLU A 217 -5.60 -10.21 1.63
C GLU A 217 -5.32 -11.72 1.66
N GLU A 218 -6.16 -12.50 2.34
CA GLU A 218 -5.93 -13.94 2.57
C GLU A 218 -5.65 -14.73 1.28
N ASN A 219 -6.33 -14.39 0.20
CA ASN A 219 -6.25 -15.08 -1.09
C ASN A 219 -5.00 -14.70 -1.92
N ILE A 220 -4.22 -13.71 -1.50
CA ILE A 220 -2.97 -13.30 -2.16
C ILE A 220 -1.82 -14.08 -1.56
N GLN A 221 -0.92 -14.64 -2.37
CA GLN A 221 0.27 -15.32 -1.84
C GLN A 221 1.38 -14.29 -1.58
N PRO A 222 2.24 -14.48 -0.55
CA PRO A 222 3.41 -13.61 -0.37
C PRO A 222 4.25 -13.61 -1.65
N TYR A 223 4.87 -12.47 -1.96
CA TYR A 223 5.65 -12.21 -3.18
C TYR A 223 4.86 -12.15 -4.50
N HIS A 224 3.55 -12.45 -4.49
CA HIS A 224 2.69 -12.41 -5.67
C HIS A 224 1.75 -11.20 -5.59
N ILE A 225 2.35 -10.01 -5.60
CA ILE A 225 1.62 -8.74 -5.44
C ILE A 225 0.75 -8.45 -6.65
N GLY A 226 -0.45 -7.93 -6.37
CA GLY A 226 -1.51 -7.72 -7.34
C GLY A 226 -2.55 -8.82 -7.25
N LYS A 227 -3.62 -8.66 -8.00
CA LYS A 227 -4.72 -9.61 -8.01
C LYS A 227 -5.19 -9.82 -9.44
N ASP A 228 -5.09 -11.06 -9.91
CA ASP A 228 -5.52 -11.40 -11.27
C ASP A 228 -7.05 -11.40 -11.40
N LYS A 229 -7.80 -11.54 -10.28
CA LYS A 229 -9.26 -11.74 -10.25
C LYS A 229 -9.89 -11.24 -8.96
N TYR A 230 -10.86 -10.33 -9.02
CA TYR A 230 -11.67 -9.93 -7.86
C TYR A 230 -12.82 -10.92 -7.61
N SER A 231 -13.22 -11.12 -6.36
CA SER A 231 -14.34 -11.98 -5.96
C SER A 231 -15.32 -11.21 -5.07
N VAL A 232 -16.52 -11.76 -4.83
CA VAL A 232 -17.49 -11.16 -3.90
C VAL A 232 -16.92 -11.02 -2.48
N ALA A 233 -16.03 -11.92 -2.06
CA ALA A 233 -15.36 -11.84 -0.75
C ALA A 233 -14.44 -10.62 -0.62
N ASP A 234 -14.08 -9.99 -1.73
CA ASP A 234 -13.27 -8.76 -1.75
C ASP A 234 -14.09 -7.49 -1.63
N LEU A 235 -15.41 -7.58 -1.66
CA LEU A 235 -16.27 -6.42 -1.56
C LEU A 235 -16.49 -6.07 -0.08
N HIS A 236 -16.43 -4.78 0.23
CA HIS A 236 -16.82 -4.28 1.55
C HIS A 236 -18.21 -3.69 1.47
N ALA A 237 -19.05 -4.02 2.45
CA ALA A 237 -20.34 -3.38 2.62
C ALA A 237 -20.14 -1.87 2.87
N ILE A 238 -20.90 -1.03 2.16
CA ILE A 238 -20.87 0.42 2.37
C ILE A 238 -21.55 0.71 3.71
N SER A 239 -20.78 1.18 4.69
CA SER A 239 -21.32 1.61 5.99
C SER A 239 -22.02 2.97 5.87
N ALA A 240 -22.86 3.33 6.86
CA ALA A 240 -23.50 4.65 6.91
C ALA A 240 -22.47 5.81 6.94
N SER A 241 -21.31 5.59 7.57
CA SER A 241 -20.19 6.54 7.56
C SER A 241 -19.53 6.68 6.17
N ASP A 242 -19.57 5.64 5.35
CA ASP A 242 -18.98 5.66 4.00
C ASP A 242 -19.91 6.29 2.95
N GLN A 243 -21.22 6.29 3.18
CA GLN A 243 -22.22 6.74 2.20
C GLN A 243 -21.94 8.14 1.67
N GLN A 244 -21.69 9.10 2.56
CA GLN A 244 -21.45 10.49 2.15
C GLN A 244 -20.13 10.64 1.38
N LYS A 245 -19.08 9.94 1.83
CA LYS A 245 -17.79 9.95 1.13
C LYS A 245 -17.92 9.34 -0.26
N LYS A 246 -18.57 8.18 -0.38
CA LYS A 246 -18.84 7.51 -1.65
C LYS A 246 -19.70 8.36 -2.58
N TYR A 247 -20.74 9.01 -2.06
CA TYR A 247 -21.53 9.96 -2.82
C TYR A 247 -20.67 11.09 -3.41
N HIS A 248 -19.76 11.67 -2.62
CA HIS A 248 -18.84 12.70 -3.11
C HIS A 248 -17.85 12.18 -4.15
N GLU A 249 -17.32 10.97 -3.98
CA GLU A 249 -16.47 10.28 -4.97
C GLU A 249 -17.24 10.11 -6.30
N PHE A 250 -18.45 9.53 -6.26
CA PHE A 250 -19.29 9.35 -7.44
C PHE A 250 -19.65 10.67 -8.12
N ALA A 251 -20.07 11.69 -7.36
CA ALA A 251 -20.38 13.00 -7.90
C ALA A 251 -19.16 13.69 -8.53
N THR A 252 -17.95 13.34 -8.10
CA THR A 252 -16.70 13.84 -8.68
C THR A 252 -16.41 13.16 -10.01
N ILE A 253 -16.55 11.83 -10.07
CA ILE A 253 -16.40 11.04 -11.32
C ILE A 253 -17.37 11.54 -12.39
N LEU A 254 -18.65 11.65 -12.07
CA LEU A 254 -19.67 12.12 -13.04
C LEU A 254 -19.36 13.52 -13.58
N ARG A 255 -18.79 14.41 -12.75
CA ARG A 255 -18.36 15.75 -13.19
C ARG A 255 -17.14 15.71 -14.10
N GLN A 256 -16.17 14.84 -13.82
CA GLN A 256 -14.97 14.66 -14.65
C GLN A 256 -15.32 14.12 -16.04
N ASP A 257 -16.30 13.23 -16.13
CA ASP A 257 -16.74 12.61 -17.39
C ASP A 257 -17.85 13.38 -18.11
N ASN A 258 -18.12 14.63 -17.71
CA ASN A 258 -19.17 15.49 -18.26
C ASN A 258 -20.57 14.83 -18.28
N VAL A 259 -20.86 13.95 -17.32
CA VAL A 259 -22.16 13.31 -17.15
C VAL A 259 -23.06 14.25 -16.33
N SER A 260 -23.66 15.23 -17.00
CA SER A 260 -24.38 16.35 -16.36
C SER A 260 -25.91 16.30 -16.48
N GLY A 261 -26.45 15.55 -17.45
CA GLY A 261 -27.90 15.37 -17.63
C GLY A 261 -28.48 14.37 -16.64
N ARG A 262 -29.52 14.75 -15.89
CA ARG A 262 -30.11 13.92 -14.83
C ARG A 262 -30.59 12.54 -15.33
N GLU A 263 -31.24 12.49 -16.50
CA GLU A 263 -31.71 11.24 -17.12
C GLU A 263 -30.54 10.38 -17.62
N ASN A 264 -29.59 10.99 -18.34
CA ASN A 264 -28.39 10.29 -18.86
C ASN A 264 -27.49 9.75 -17.73
N ALA A 265 -27.36 10.49 -16.63
CA ALA A 265 -26.64 10.03 -15.44
C ALA A 265 -27.36 8.84 -14.79
N PHE A 266 -28.69 8.89 -14.69
CA PHE A 266 -29.49 7.82 -14.10
C PHE A 266 -29.39 6.53 -14.91
N ASP A 267 -29.57 6.58 -16.23
CA ASP A 267 -29.51 5.40 -17.09
C ASP A 267 -28.13 4.74 -17.05
N LYS A 268 -27.06 5.54 -17.10
CA LYS A 268 -25.69 5.02 -16.96
C LYS A 268 -25.47 4.36 -15.60
N LEU A 269 -25.93 4.99 -14.52
CA LEU A 269 -25.78 4.44 -13.17
C LEU A 269 -26.56 3.14 -13.00
N VAL A 270 -27.83 3.09 -13.43
CA VAL A 270 -28.66 1.89 -13.36
C VAL A 270 -28.01 0.75 -14.14
N ASN A 271 -27.51 1.02 -15.34
CA ASN A 271 -26.80 0.00 -16.12
C ASN A 271 -25.52 -0.48 -15.43
N LEU A 272 -24.71 0.41 -14.85
CA LEU A 272 -23.51 0.02 -14.10
C LEU A 272 -23.88 -0.84 -12.86
N PHE A 273 -24.94 -0.49 -12.14
CA PHE A 273 -25.41 -1.28 -11.00
C PHE A 273 -25.95 -2.65 -11.44
N LEU A 274 -26.73 -2.71 -12.52
CA LEU A 274 -27.23 -3.98 -13.06
C LEU A 274 -26.09 -4.88 -13.53
N CYS A 275 -25.12 -4.33 -14.27
CA CYS A 275 -23.93 -5.07 -14.68
C CYS A 275 -23.16 -5.60 -13.46
N LYS A 276 -22.99 -4.78 -12.40
CA LYS A 276 -22.35 -5.23 -11.16
C LYS A 276 -23.13 -6.36 -10.48
N LEU A 277 -24.45 -6.23 -10.35
CA LEU A 277 -25.30 -7.24 -9.72
C LEU A 277 -25.27 -8.57 -10.47
N VAL A 278 -25.40 -8.53 -11.80
CA VAL A 278 -25.31 -9.73 -12.65
C VAL A 278 -23.93 -10.37 -12.48
N ASP A 279 -22.87 -9.56 -12.50
CA ASP A 279 -21.51 -10.06 -12.35
C ASP A 279 -21.23 -10.70 -10.98
N GLU A 280 -21.77 -10.16 -9.89
CA GLU A 280 -21.66 -10.76 -8.56
C GLU A 280 -22.38 -12.11 -8.46
N ILE A 281 -23.49 -12.27 -9.19
CA ILE A 281 -24.29 -13.50 -9.21
C ILE A 281 -23.62 -14.56 -10.10
N GLU A 282 -23.20 -14.17 -11.30
CA GLU A 282 -22.70 -15.11 -12.32
C GLU A 282 -21.21 -15.43 -12.15
N ASN A 283 -20.41 -14.48 -11.64
CA ASN A 283 -18.97 -14.63 -11.50
C ASN A 283 -18.48 -14.39 -10.05
N PRO A 284 -19.06 -15.06 -9.03
CA PRO A 284 -18.81 -14.73 -7.61
C PRO A 284 -17.36 -14.89 -7.17
N SER A 285 -16.58 -15.74 -7.86
CA SER A 285 -15.16 -16.01 -7.59
C SER A 285 -14.19 -15.29 -8.54
N ASP A 286 -14.70 -14.61 -9.57
CA ASP A 286 -13.91 -13.98 -10.63
C ASP A 286 -14.75 -12.90 -11.32
N LEU A 287 -15.17 -11.91 -10.54
CA LEU A 287 -15.94 -10.75 -10.96
C LEU A 287 -15.35 -10.22 -12.26
N LYS A 288 -16.14 -9.97 -13.29
CA LYS A 288 -15.70 -9.40 -14.58
C LYS A 288 -15.96 -7.92 -14.67
N PHE A 289 -16.73 -7.38 -13.73
CA PHE A 289 -17.01 -5.97 -13.59
C PHE A 289 -15.92 -5.28 -12.75
N TYR A 290 -14.68 -5.38 -13.24
CA TYR A 290 -13.56 -4.54 -12.84
C TYR A 290 -12.89 -4.02 -14.11
N HIS A 291 -12.29 -2.84 -14.04
CA HIS A 291 -11.64 -2.25 -15.21
C HIS A 291 -10.36 -3.07 -15.50
N ASP A 292 -10.39 -3.93 -16.51
CA ASP A 292 -9.19 -4.49 -17.11
C ASP A 292 -8.44 -3.34 -17.79
N ALA A 293 -7.44 -2.79 -17.10
CA ALA A 293 -6.27 -2.23 -17.78
C ALA A 293 -5.33 -3.41 -18.09
N ALA A 294 -5.75 -4.21 -19.08
CA ALA A 294 -4.89 -5.19 -19.74
C ALA A 294 -3.74 -4.51 -20.49
#